data_AF-A0A8T7A8U0-F1
#
_entry.id   AF-A0A8T7A8U0-F1
#
_cell.length_a   1.000
_cell.length_b   1.000
_cell.length_c   1.000
_cell.angle_alpha   90.00
_cell.angle_beta   90.00
_cell.angle_gamma   90.00
#
_symmetry.space_group_name_H-M   'P 1'
#
loop_
_entity.id
_entity.type
_entity.pdbx_description
1 polymer ?
#
loop_
_entity_poly.entity_id
_entity_poly.type
_entity_poly.pdbx_seq_one_letter_code
_entity_poly.pdbx_strand_id
1 'polypeptide(L)' 'MAQYIYTMNRVSKVVPPKQFILRDISLSFFPGAKIGVLGLNGSGKSTLL' A
#
# COMPACT_ATOMS: atom_id res chain seq x y z
N MET A 1 -14.37 19.41 2.95
CA MET A 1 -13.28 18.50 3.38
C MET A 1 -13.49 17.18 2.69
N ALA A 2 -12.48 16.68 1.96
CA ALA A 2 -12.61 15.35 1.37
C ALA A 2 -12.39 14.31 2.47
N GLN A 3 -13.41 13.50 2.74
CA GLN A 3 -13.34 12.45 3.75
C GLN A 3 -12.68 11.21 3.13
N TYR A 4 -11.49 10.84 3.59
CA TYR A 4 -10.86 9.59 3.20
C TYR A 4 -11.45 8.43 3.99
N ILE A 5 -11.70 7.31 3.33
CA ILE A 5 -12.17 6.07 3.98
C ILE A 5 -11.01 5.21 4.50
N TYR A 6 -9.82 5.43 3.96
CA TYR A 6 -8.60 4.74 4.38
C TYR A 6 -7.38 5.60 4.04
N THR A 7 -6.37 5.59 4.90
CA THR A 7 -5.12 6.33 4.69
C THR A 7 -3.93 5.49 5.12
N MET A 8 -2.83 5.60 4.37
CA MET A 8 -1.51 5.07 4.69
C MET A 8 -0.54 6.24 4.69
N ASN A 9 0.29 6.34 5.71
CA ASN A 9 1.31 7.39 5.81
C ASN A 9 2.68 6.75 6.01
N ARG A 10 3.52 6.83 4.98
CA ARG A 10 4.90 6.31 4.96
C ARG A 10 5.04 4.86 5.45
N VAL A 11 4.09 4.01 5.08
CA VAL A 11 4.08 2.60 5.49
C VAL A 11 5.23 1.85 4.81
N SER A 12 5.99 1.12 5.62
CA SER A 12 7.10 0.28 5.17
C SER A 12 6.96 -1.11 5.76
N LYS A 13 7.35 -2.13 5.00
CA LYS A 13 7.40 -3.53 5.45
C LYS A 13 8.74 -4.13 5.04
N VAL A 14 9.48 -4.58 6.05
CA VAL A 14 10.70 -5.37 5.88
C VAL A 14 10.41 -6.82 6.23
N VAL A 15 10.96 -7.74 5.44
CA VAL A 15 10.99 -9.18 5.74
C VAL A 15 12.44 -9.66 5.85
N PRO A 16 12.70 -10.79 6.54
CA PRO A 16 14.04 -11.37 6.59
C PRO A 16 14.60 -11.66 5.18
N PRO A 17 15.92 -11.53 4.96
CA PRO A 17 16.94 -11.13 5.92
C PRO A 17 17.13 -9.61 6.08
N LYS A 18 16.43 -8.77 5.30
CA LYS A 18 16.34 -7.28 5.37
C LYS A 18 15.74 -6.70 4.07
N GLN A 19 14.79 -7.40 3.45
CA GLN A 19 14.21 -6.99 2.18
C GLN A 19 12.99 -6.09 2.41
N PHE A 20 12.98 -4.91 1.81
CA PHE A 20 11.77 -4.08 1.75
C PHE A 20 10.80 -4.65 0.72
N ILE A 21 9.62 -5.06 1.16
CA ILE A 21 8.49 -5.41 0.29
C ILE A 21 7.61 -4.18 0.05
N LEU A 22 7.48 -3.31 1.05
CA LEU A 22 6.88 -1.98 0.93
C LEU A 22 7.86 -0.96 1.50
N ARG A 23 8.01 0.21 0.86
CA ARG A 23 8.92 1.26 1.32
C ARG A 23 8.25 2.63 1.17
N ASP A 24 8.06 3.31 2.30
CA ASP A 24 7.54 4.67 2.41
C ASP A 24 6.23 4.93 1.63
N ILE A 25 5.34 3.94 1.56
CA ILE A 25 4.07 4.04 0.82
C ILE A 25 3.10 4.97 1.55
N SER A 26 2.63 6.01 0.84
CA SER A 26 1.60 6.92 1.32
C SER A 26 0.45 6.97 0.33
N LEU A 27 -0.75 6.60 0.78
CA LEU A 27 -1.95 6.48 -0.05
C LEU A 27 -3.15 7.00 0.72
N SER A 28 -4.15 7.49 0.02
CA SER A 28 -5.43 7.88 0.62
C SER A 28 -6.55 7.52 -0.33
N PHE A 29 -7.61 6.93 0.22
CA PHE A 29 -8.69 6.33 -0.54
C PHE A 29 -9.97 7.12 -0.33
N PHE A 30 -10.62 7.51 -1.42
CA PHE A 30 -11.91 8.18 -1.38
C PHE A 30 -13.07 7.18 -1.32
N PRO A 31 -14.21 7.54 -0.70
CA PRO A 31 -15.44 6.76 -0.75
C PRO A 31 -15.81 6.41 -2.20
N GLY A 32 -16.13 5.14 -2.47
CA GLY A 32 -16.55 4.68 -3.79
C GLY A 32 -15.43 4.49 -4.83
N ALA A 33 -14.17 4.74 -4.47
CA ALA A 33 -13.04 4.47 -5.37
C ALA A 33 -12.94 2.96 -5.69
N LYS A 34 -12.73 2.63 -6.98
CA LYS A 34 -12.45 1.27 -7.45
C LYS A 34 -11.00 1.22 -7.89
N ILE A 35 -10.19 0.38 -7.24
CA ILE A 35 -8.74 0.40 -7.40
C ILE A 35 -8.23 -1.00 -7.68
N GLY A 36 -7.48 -1.15 -8.76
CA GLY A 36 -6.72 -2.35 -9.08
C GLY A 36 -5.27 -2.20 -8.66
N VAL A 37 -4.76 -3.14 -7.87
CA VAL A 37 -3.34 -3.21 -7.51
C VAL A 37 -2.65 -4.21 -8.44
N LEU A 38 -1.71 -3.74 -9.25
CA LEU A 38 -0.99 -4.53 -10.26
C LEU A 38 0.52 -4.56 -9.97
N GLY A 39 1.22 -5.51 -10.60
CA GLY A 39 2.67 -5.70 -10.44
C GLY A 39 3.10 -7.16 -10.46
N LEU A 40 4.41 -7.39 -10.56
CA LEU A 40 5.02 -8.72 -10.63
C LEU A 40 4.85 -9.52 -9.32
N ASN A 41 5.11 -10.83 -9.36
CA ASN A 41 5.15 -11.65 -8.16
C ASN A 41 6.24 -11.16 -7.21
N GLY A 42 5.92 -11.07 -5.92
CA GLY A 42 6.82 -10.51 -4.91
C GLY A 42 6.81 -8.97 -4.79
N SER A 43 6.05 -8.23 -5.61
CA SER A 43 6.03 -6.76 -5.56
C SER A 43 5.23 -6.15 -4.39
N GLY A 44 4.77 -6.96 -3.44
CA GLY A 44 4.06 -6.49 -2.24
C GLY A 44 2.56 -6.26 -2.37
N LYS A 45 1.92 -6.65 -3.49
CA LYS A 45 0.47 -6.43 -3.71
C LYS A 45 -0.41 -7.03 -2.60
N SER A 46 -0.22 -8.31 -2.29
CA SER A 46 -0.96 -9.00 -1.21
C SER A 46 -0.55 -8.54 0.18
N THR A 47 0.56 -7.81 0.30
CA THR A 47 0.99 -7.19 1.57
C THR A 47 0.40 -5.79 1.73
N LEU A 48 0.02 -5.15 0.62
CA LEU A 48 -0.62 -3.83 0.61
C LEU A 48 -2.13 -3.91 0.91
N LEU A 49 -2.76 -5.02 0.55
CA LEU A 49 -4.18 -5.34 0.81
C LEU A 49 -4.35 -6.08 2.13
#